data_AF-A0A085BJ46-F1
#
_entry.id   AF-A0A085BJ46-F1
#
_cell.length_a   1.000
_cell.length_b   1.000
_cell.length_c   1.000
_cell.angle_alpha   90.00
_cell.angle_beta   90.00
_cell.angle_gamma   90.00
#
_symmetry.space_group_name_H-M   'P 1'
#
loop_
_entity.id
_entity.type
_entity.pdbx_description
1 polymer ?
#
loop_
_entity_poly.entity_id
_entity_poly.type
_entity_poly.pdbx_seq_one_letter_code
_entity_poly.pdbx_strand_id
1 'polypeptide(L)' 'MIDINEKVCSYITINWLIPWLKENKSQNSFAKNHDVEESTIRKIKSDNTYRIPVETLYRICKARKITLEEFFKLINE' A
#
# COMPACT_ATOMS: atom_id res chain seq x y z
N MET A 1 10.03 2.73 18.90
CA MET A 1 9.22 1.69 18.23
C MET A 1 8.62 2.36 17.02
N ILE A 2 8.85 1.85 15.81
CA ILE A 2 8.28 2.44 14.58
C ILE A 2 6.78 2.14 14.59
N ASP A 3 5.96 3.14 14.26
CA ASP A 3 4.51 3.01 14.25
C ASP A 3 4.06 2.01 13.18
N ILE A 4 3.03 1.20 13.48
CA ILE A 4 2.52 0.19 12.53
C ILE A 4 2.02 0.84 11.23
N ASN A 5 1.40 2.02 11.30
CA ASN A 5 0.94 2.72 10.11
C ASN A 5 2.13 3.18 9.26
N GLU A 6 3.22 3.61 9.91
CA GLU A 6 4.49 3.93 9.24
C GLU A 6 5.07 2.74 8.49
N LYS A 7 5.10 1.56 9.11
CA LYS A 7 5.54 0.33 8.44
C LYS A 7 4.66 -0.01 7.25
N VAL A 8 3.35 0.04 7.41
CA VAL A 8 2.37 -0.28 6.35
C VAL A 8 2.51 0.68 5.17
N CYS A 9 2.48 2.00 5.41
CA CYS A 9 2.60 3.02 4.37
C CYS A 9 3.95 2.94 3.65
N SER A 10 5.03 2.79 4.41
CA SER A 10 6.39 2.70 3.84
C SER A 10 6.54 1.45 2.98
N TYR A 11 6.03 0.29 3.44
CA TYR A 11 6.10 -0.94 2.68
C TYR A 11 5.34 -0.84 1.36
N ILE A 12 4.09 -0.36 1.39
CA ILE A 12 3.28 -0.17 0.18
C ILE A 12 3.96 0.83 -0.76
N THR A 13 4.53 1.92 -0.25
CA THR A 13 5.17 2.91 -1.11
C THR A 13 6.44 2.36 -1.76
N ILE A 14 7.34 1.77 -0.96
CA ILE A 14 8.67 1.37 -1.40
C ILE A 14 8.64 0.09 -2.23
N ASN A 15 7.92 -0.93 -1.79
CA ASN A 15 7.96 -2.25 -2.42
C ASN A 15 6.96 -2.39 -3.55
N TRP A 16 5.90 -1.59 -3.56
CA TRP A 16 4.76 -1.79 -4.45
C TRP A 16 4.52 -0.61 -5.38
N LEU A 17 4.37 0.60 -4.84
CA LEU A 17 4.07 1.79 -5.65
C LEU A 17 5.28 2.25 -6.47
N ILE A 18 6.46 2.41 -5.86
CA ILE A 18 7.66 2.89 -6.57
C ILE A 18 8.04 1.96 -7.73
N PRO A 19 8.10 0.62 -7.58
CA PRO A 19 8.38 -0.28 -8.70
C PRO A 19 7.34 -0.15 -9.81
N TRP A 20 6.07 -0.02 -9.46
CA TRP A 20 5.00 0.21 -10.44
C TRP A 20 5.23 1.48 -11.28
N LEU A 21 5.62 2.58 -10.63
CA LEU A 21 5.93 3.83 -11.33
C LEU A 21 7.18 3.71 -12.21
N LYS A 22 8.19 2.93 -11.79
CA LYS A 22 9.41 2.66 -12.57
C LYS A 22 9.12 1.86 -13.85
N GLU A 23 8.06 1.07 -13.87
CA GLU A 23 7.55 0.38 -15.07
C GLU A 23 6.78 1.31 -16.03
N ASN A 24 6.91 2.64 -15.86
CA ASN A 24 6.21 3.66 -16.64
C ASN A 24 4.67 3.60 -16.53
N LYS A 25 4.16 2.99 -15.45
CA LYS A 25 2.74 2.98 -15.12
C LYS A 25 2.41 4.15 -14.20
N SER A 26 1.17 4.64 -14.23
CA SER A 26 0.76 5.81 -13.44
C SER A 26 0.27 5.44 -12.03
N GLN A 27 0.31 6.39 -11.09
CA GLN A 27 -0.29 6.23 -9.75
C GLN A 27 -1.80 5.92 -9.84
N ASN A 28 -2.52 6.54 -10.78
CA ASN A 28 -3.93 6.25 -11.02
C ASN A 28 -4.13 4.80 -11.51
N SER A 29 -3.24 4.27 -12.36
CA SER A 29 -3.31 2.87 -12.78
C SER A 29 -3.04 1.89 -11.63
N PHE A 30 -2.16 2.26 -10.69
CA PHE A 30 -1.97 1.48 -9.45
C PHE A 30 -3.25 1.47 -8.63
N ALA A 31 -3.86 2.63 -8.40
CA ALA A 31 -5.09 2.77 -7.63
C ALA A 31 -6.22 1.91 -8.21
N LYS A 32 -6.46 2.02 -9.54
CA LYS A 32 -7.43 1.20 -10.27
C LYS A 32 -7.14 -0.30 -10.19
N ASN A 33 -5.86 -0.69 -10.32
CA ASN A 33 -5.47 -2.10 -10.23
C ASN A 33 -5.72 -2.70 -8.83
N HIS A 34 -5.69 -1.87 -7.79
CA HIS A 34 -5.89 -2.28 -6.40
C HIS A 34 -7.30 -1.97 -5.87
N ASP A 35 -8.23 -1.58 -6.74
CA ASP A 35 -9.62 -1.23 -6.39
C ASP A 35 -9.71 -0.17 -5.27
N VAL A 36 -8.91 0.88 -5.39
CA VAL A 36 -8.90 2.02 -4.47
C VAL A 36 -8.83 3.35 -5.21
N GLU A 37 -9.21 4.43 -4.53
CA GLU A 37 -9.10 5.79 -5.04
C GLU A 37 -7.64 6.26 -5.12
N GLU A 38 -7.31 7.04 -6.17
CA GLU A 38 -5.98 7.62 -6.32
C GLU A 38 -5.61 8.52 -5.12
N SER A 39 -6.59 9.21 -4.54
CA SER A 39 -6.41 10.03 -3.34
C SER A 39 -5.94 9.22 -2.13
N THR A 40 -6.33 7.94 -2.04
CA THR A 40 -5.85 7.00 -1.02
C THR A 40 -4.38 6.69 -1.24
N ILE A 41 -3.98 6.39 -2.48
CA ILE A 41 -2.57 6.14 -2.81
C ILE A 41 -1.72 7.38 -2.55
N ARG A 42 -2.24 8.58 -2.86
CA ARG A 42 -1.58 9.84 -2.53
C ARG A 42 -1.33 9.95 -1.03
N LYS A 43 -2.32 9.68 -0.17
CA LYS A 43 -2.15 9.70 1.30
C LYS A 43 -1.11 8.70 1.77
N ILE A 44 -1.17 7.45 1.29
CA ILE A 44 -0.19 6.40 1.62
C ILE A 44 1.24 6.85 1.28
N LYS A 45 1.41 7.56 0.17
CA LYS A 45 2.71 8.05 -0.30
C LYS A 45 3.19 9.32 0.44
N SER A 46 2.29 10.22 0.80
CA SER A 46 2.64 11.55 1.34
C SER A 46 2.63 11.63 2.86
N ASP A 47 1.82 10.80 3.51
CA ASP A 47 1.68 10.74 4.97
C ASP A 47 2.01 9.31 5.42
N ASN A 48 3.25 9.12 5.86
CA ASN A 48 3.72 7.84 6.35
C ASN A 48 2.93 7.37 7.58
N THR A 49 2.24 8.25 8.30
CA THR A 49 1.43 7.87 9.48
C THR A 49 -0.06 7.68 9.18
N TYR A 50 -0.43 7.70 7.90
CA TYR A 50 -1.82 7.55 7.48
C TYR A 50 -2.42 6.23 7.97
N ARG A 51 -3.51 6.34 8.72
CA ARG A 51 -4.29 5.18 9.22
C ARG A 51 -5.13 4.60 8.09
N ILE A 52 -4.56 3.67 7.35
CA ILE A 52 -5.27 2.97 6.26
C ILE A 52 -6.44 2.17 6.84
N PRO A 53 -7.68 2.34 6.35
CA PRO A 53 -8.78 1.45 6.72
C PRO A 53 -8.45 0.00 6.39
N VAL A 54 -8.75 -0.93 7.29
CA VAL A 54 -8.44 -2.36 7.10
C VAL A 54 -9.01 -2.92 5.80
N GLU A 55 -10.21 -2.48 5.41
CA GLU A 55 -10.82 -2.84 4.13
C GLU A 55 -9.97 -2.40 2.93
N THR A 56 -9.43 -1.17 2.97
CA THR A 56 -8.53 -0.64 1.94
C THR A 56 -7.24 -1.45 1.87
N LEU A 57 -6.63 -1.74 3.02
CA LEU A 57 -5.43 -2.58 3.08
C LEU A 57 -5.71 -3.97 2.51
N TYR A 58 -6.85 -4.56 2.87
CA TYR A 58 -7.31 -5.85 2.34
C TYR A 58 -7.44 -5.83 0.81
N ARG A 59 -8.05 -4.80 0.22
CA ARG A 59 -8.15 -4.67 -1.24
C ARG A 59 -6.78 -4.61 -1.92
N ILE A 60 -5.84 -3.83 -1.35
CA ILE A 60 -4.47 -3.73 -1.86
C ILE A 60 -3.75 -5.09 -1.78
N CYS A 61 -3.84 -5.79 -0.66
CA CYS A 61 -3.27 -7.13 -0.48
C CYS A 61 -3.89 -8.15 -1.44
N LYS A 62 -5.22 -8.13 -1.58
CA LYS A 62 -5.98 -9.02 -2.48
C LYS A 62 -5.55 -8.86 -3.94
N ALA A 63 -5.36 -7.63 -4.42
CA ALA A 63 -4.87 -7.36 -5.77
C ALA A 63 -3.47 -7.96 -6.02
N ARG A 64 -2.66 -8.07 -4.95
CA ARG A 64 -1.36 -8.76 -4.97
C ARG A 64 -1.41 -10.26 -4.68
N LYS A 65 -2.61 -10.83 -4.51
CA LYS A 65 -2.82 -12.24 -4.20
C LYS A 65 -2.13 -12.69 -2.89
N ILE A 66 -2.09 -11.80 -1.90
CA ILE A 66 -1.64 -12.11 -0.55
C ILE A 66 -2.74 -11.80 0.47
N THR A 67 -2.72 -12.52 1.58
CA THR A 67 -3.55 -12.30 2.76
C THR A 67 -3.00 -11.15 3.62
N LEU A 68 -3.82 -10.64 4.55
CA LEU A 68 -3.35 -9.68 5.54
C LEU A 68 -2.27 -10.30 6.46
N GLU A 69 -2.40 -11.57 6.82
CA GLU A 69 -1.40 -12.28 7.63
C GLU A 69 -0.04 -12.33 6.93
N GLU A 70 -0.03 -12.70 5.64
CA GLU A 70 1.21 -12.68 4.83
C GLU A 70 1.78 -11.27 4.74
N PHE A 71 0.92 -10.26 4.59
CA PHE A 71 1.36 -8.86 4.60
C PHE A 71 2.00 -8.44 5.92
N PHE A 72 1.43 -8.80 7.08
CA PHE A 72 2.01 -8.48 8.39
C PHE A 72 3.36 -9.18 8.59
N LYS A 73 3.50 -10.44 8.12
CA LYS A 73 4.80 -11.13 8.06
C LYS A 73 5.83 -10.37 7.22
N LEU A 74 5.42 -9.77 6.09
CA LEU A 74 6.33 -8.98 5.22
C LEU A 74 6.85 -7.70 5.89
N ILE A 75 6.14 -7.17 6.88
CA ILE A 75 6.57 -5.98 7.67
C ILE A 75 7.10 -6.34 9.06
N ASN A 76 7.30 -7.64 9.35
CA ASN A 76 7.76 -8.19 10.62
C ASN A 76 6.87 -7.80 11.82
N GLU A 77 5.56 -8.08 11.70
CA GLU A 77 4.53 -7.89 12.73
C GLU A 77 3.60 -9.11 12.83
#